data_AF-A0A7X8ADS1-F1
#
_entry.id   AF-A0A7X8ADS1-F1
#
_cell.length_a   1.000
_cell.length_b   1.000
_cell.length_c   1.000
_cell.angle_alpha   90.00
_cell.angle_beta   90.00
_cell.angle_gamma   90.00
#
_symmetry.space_group_name_H-M   'P 1'
#
loop_
_entity.id
_entity.type
_entity.pdbx_description
1 polymer ?
#
loop_
_entity_poly.entity_id
_entity_poly.type
_entity_poly.pdbx_seq_one_letter_code
_entity_poly.pdbx_strand_id
1 'polypeptide(L)'
;MYSNSYGYGVYKRNQVNMGKPYQIKSNSPKIVAVEEPVLKKTEDPEKKADEILTRAKEEAKLIIQEAELEAQRLLEEAQAQIAEHIGEVEQNAKEEGYRKGEDLAQQHYQELLAEAEEFRKRSITEYEDTIRSLEHDIVELSLNIARKVLGAELETSREAILKIAGEAIDACLNKDQIILRVSAEDYDYVMENIEHIKNRAGDIGQLEIRKDQTLARASCIVDTGYGMVDGGLETKLEMVEQAFREVMGEKNQDE
;
A
#
# COMPACT_ATOMS: atom_id res chain seq x y z
N MET A 1 -20.06 -31.15 -45.38
CA MET A 1 -21.48 -31.38 -45.03
C MET A 1 -22.13 -30.02 -44.85
N TYR A 2 -23.21 -29.78 -45.60
CA TYR A 2 -24.18 -28.66 -45.59
C TYR A 2 -23.65 -27.22 -45.86
N SER A 3 -23.88 -26.58 -47.02
CA SER A 3 -25.17 -26.09 -47.61
C SER A 3 -25.76 -24.96 -46.75
N ASN A 4 -26.15 -23.75 -47.20
CA ASN A 4 -26.55 -23.15 -48.47
C ASN A 4 -26.37 -21.61 -48.32
N SER A 5 -25.91 -20.84 -49.33
CA SER A 5 -26.70 -20.36 -50.47
C SER A 5 -27.99 -19.61 -50.07
N TYR A 6 -27.94 -18.29 -50.00
CA TYR A 6 -29.12 -17.43 -50.19
C TYR A 6 -28.82 -16.32 -51.20
N GLY A 7 -28.75 -16.72 -52.47
CA GLY A 7 -29.11 -15.84 -53.57
C GLY A 7 -30.47 -16.29 -54.10
N TYR A 8 -31.51 -15.48 -53.95
CA TYR A 8 -32.76 -15.49 -54.73
C TYR A 8 -33.36 -14.09 -54.49
N GLY A 9 -33.63 -13.25 -55.47
CA GLY A 9 -34.10 -13.48 -56.82
C GLY A 9 -35.26 -12.49 -56.99
N VAL A 10 -35.04 -11.41 -57.74
CA VAL A 10 -36.08 -10.39 -57.96
C VAL A 10 -37.19 -11.04 -58.79
N TYR A 11 -38.30 -11.38 -58.15
CA TYR A 11 -39.50 -11.82 -58.85
C TYR A 11 -40.20 -10.59 -59.45
N LYS A 12 -39.92 -10.29 -60.72
CA LYS A 12 -40.81 -9.43 -61.51
C LYS A 12 -42.13 -10.16 -61.74
N ARG A 13 -43.14 -9.89 -60.92
CA ARG A 13 -44.54 -10.20 -61.27
C ARG A 13 -44.99 -9.21 -62.33
N ASN A 14 -44.93 -9.62 -63.59
CA ASN A 14 -45.43 -8.86 -64.73
C ASN A 14 -46.90 -9.22 -65.02
N GLN A 15 -47.77 -9.10 -64.01
CA GLN A 15 -49.19 -9.38 -64.16
C GLN A 15 -49.98 -8.20 -63.61
N VAL A 16 -50.44 -7.34 -64.53
CA VAL A 16 -51.42 -6.30 -64.23
C VAL A 16 -52.79 -6.91 -64.50
N ASN A 17 -53.53 -7.24 -63.45
CA ASN A 17 -54.95 -7.58 -63.59
C ASN A 17 -55.71 -6.28 -63.86
N MET A 18 -55.95 -5.97 -65.13
CA MET A 18 -57.00 -5.01 -65.46
C MET A 18 -58.34 -5.68 -65.15
N GLY A 19 -58.96 -5.30 -64.03
CA GLY A 19 -60.34 -5.63 -63.74
C GLY A 19 -61.28 -5.17 -64.86
N LYS A 20 -62.52 -5.68 -64.89
CA LYS A 20 -63.52 -5.30 -65.90
C LYS A 20 -63.58 -3.77 -66.02
N PRO A 21 -63.46 -3.20 -67.23
CA PRO A 21 -63.48 -1.75 -67.41
C PRO A 21 -64.79 -1.20 -66.84
N TYR A 22 -64.68 -0.21 -65.97
CA TYR A 22 -65.85 0.49 -65.44
C TYR A 22 -66.51 1.25 -66.59
N GLN A 23 -67.65 0.77 -67.05
CA GLN A 23 -68.46 1.50 -68.02
C GLN A 23 -69.05 2.73 -67.33
N ILE A 24 -68.48 3.89 -67.62
CA ILE A 24 -69.11 5.16 -67.30
C ILE A 24 -70.45 5.16 -68.04
N LYS A 25 -71.56 5.03 -67.31
CA LYS A 25 -72.88 5.27 -67.86
C LYS A 25 -72.90 6.73 -68.31
N SER A 26 -72.75 6.95 -69.62
CA SER A 26 -72.96 8.25 -70.24
C SER A 26 -74.46 8.56 -70.11
N ASN A 27 -74.84 9.14 -68.99
CA ASN A 27 -76.11 9.82 -68.89
C ASN A 27 -75.92 11.14 -69.62
N SER A 28 -76.00 11.11 -70.95
CA SER A 28 -76.08 12.32 -71.76
C SER A 28 -77.29 13.09 -71.26
N PRO A 29 -77.11 14.30 -70.69
CA PRO A 29 -78.26 15.14 -70.40
C PRO A 29 -78.99 15.38 -71.72
N LYS A 30 -80.32 15.22 -71.72
CA LYS A 30 -81.17 15.67 -72.82
C LYS A 30 -80.81 17.13 -73.11
N ILE A 31 -80.37 17.40 -74.33
CA ILE A 31 -80.28 18.76 -74.85
C ILE A 31 -81.71 19.26 -74.95
N VAL A 32 -82.17 19.92 -73.90
CA VAL A 32 -83.35 20.77 -73.96
C VAL A 32 -82.89 22.02 -74.70
N ALA A 33 -83.53 22.32 -75.83
CA ALA A 33 -83.35 23.59 -76.53
C ALA A 33 -83.76 24.70 -75.56
N VAL A 34 -82.76 25.32 -74.95
CA VAL A 34 -82.93 26.57 -74.20
C VAL A 34 -82.86 27.66 -75.25
N GLU A 35 -84.00 28.33 -75.44
CA GLU A 35 -84.13 29.58 -76.19
C GLU A 35 -82.94 30.49 -75.89
N GLU A 36 -82.33 31.05 -76.94
CA GLU A 36 -81.28 32.07 -76.80
C GLU A 36 -81.81 33.20 -75.89
N PRO A 37 -81.29 33.34 -74.66
CA PRO A 37 -81.51 34.57 -73.93
C PRO A 37 -80.55 35.57 -74.55
N VAL A 38 -81.14 36.51 -75.26
CA VAL A 38 -80.58 37.80 -75.68
C VAL A 38 -79.38 38.18 -74.82
N LEU A 39 -78.22 38.29 -75.46
CA LEU A 39 -77.01 38.90 -74.96
C LEU A 39 -77.31 40.27 -74.33
N LYS A 40 -77.63 40.29 -73.04
CA LYS A 40 -77.40 41.46 -72.20
C LYS A 40 -75.92 41.46 -71.84
N LYS A 41 -75.12 42.11 -72.69
CA LYS A 41 -73.88 42.73 -72.23
C LYS A 41 -74.25 43.65 -71.06
N THR A 42 -73.86 43.26 -69.84
CA THR A 42 -73.25 44.10 -68.81
C THR A 42 -73.22 43.36 -67.47
N GLU A 43 -72.33 42.39 -67.34
CA GLU A 43 -71.53 42.27 -66.13
C GLU A 43 -70.10 42.09 -66.62
N ASP A 44 -69.21 42.99 -66.20
CA ASP A 44 -67.84 43.06 -66.70
C ASP A 44 -67.12 41.72 -66.44
N PRO A 45 -66.59 41.02 -67.46
CA PRO A 45 -65.73 39.85 -67.24
C PRO A 45 -64.50 40.21 -66.37
N GLU A 46 -64.11 41.48 -66.38
CA GLU A 46 -63.10 42.06 -65.49
C GLU A 46 -63.52 41.99 -64.02
N LYS A 47 -64.79 42.24 -63.67
CA LYS A 47 -65.28 42.22 -62.28
C LYS A 47 -65.30 40.83 -61.66
N LYS A 48 -65.64 39.78 -62.42
CA LYS A 48 -65.60 38.38 -61.94
C LYS A 48 -64.17 37.86 -61.81
N ALA A 49 -63.27 38.28 -62.71
CA ALA A 49 -61.84 37.97 -62.59
C ALA A 49 -61.23 38.65 -61.36
N ASP A 50 -61.63 39.90 -61.07
CA ASP A 50 -61.22 40.62 -59.87
C ASP A 50 -61.71 39.94 -58.60
N GLU A 51 -62.97 39.51 -58.50
CA GLU A 51 -63.51 38.78 -57.34
C GLU A 51 -62.79 37.45 -57.07
N ILE A 52 -62.42 36.71 -58.12
CA ILE A 52 -61.62 35.47 -57.98
C ILE A 52 -60.21 35.79 -57.47
N LEU A 53 -59.60 36.87 -57.97
CA LEU A 53 -58.28 37.32 -57.52
C LEU A 53 -58.29 37.82 -56.07
N THR A 54 -59.32 38.55 -55.62
CA THR A 54 -59.44 38.97 -54.22
C THR A 54 -59.62 37.75 -53.31
N ARG A 55 -60.50 36.81 -53.68
CA ARG A 55 -60.73 35.59 -52.90
C ARG A 55 -59.48 34.72 -52.80
N ALA A 56 -58.75 34.53 -53.91
CA ALA A 56 -57.49 33.79 -53.92
C ALA A 56 -56.40 34.49 -53.09
N LYS A 57 -56.36 35.83 -53.06
CA LYS A 57 -55.45 36.60 -52.19
C LYS A 57 -55.81 36.47 -50.71
N GLU A 58 -57.09 36.48 -50.37
CA GLU A 58 -57.56 36.28 -48.99
C GLU A 58 -57.27 34.86 -48.51
N GLU A 59 -57.53 33.84 -49.33
CA GLU A 59 -57.19 32.44 -49.04
C GLU A 59 -55.67 32.24 -48.88
N ALA A 60 -54.86 32.81 -49.78
CA ALA A 60 -53.40 32.75 -49.66
C ALA A 60 -52.91 33.43 -48.37
N LYS A 61 -53.52 34.57 -48.00
CA LYS A 61 -53.19 35.27 -46.75
C LYS A 61 -53.52 34.42 -45.52
N LEU A 62 -54.68 33.76 -45.51
CA LEU A 62 -55.07 32.84 -44.43
C LEU A 62 -54.09 31.66 -44.31
N ILE A 63 -53.71 31.04 -45.43
CA ILE A 63 -52.74 29.93 -45.45
C ILE A 63 -51.38 30.37 -44.90
N ILE A 64 -50.90 31.57 -45.29
CA ILE A 64 -49.63 32.11 -44.77
C ILE A 64 -49.75 32.35 -43.27
N GLN A 65 -50.85 32.95 -42.81
CA GLN A 65 -51.05 33.26 -41.40
C GLN A 65 -51.15 32.00 -40.53
N GLU A 66 -51.80 30.95 -41.03
CA GLU A 66 -51.88 29.64 -40.37
C GLU A 66 -50.53 28.92 -40.35
N ALA A 67 -49.75 29.01 -41.44
CA ALA A 67 -48.39 28.47 -41.50
C ALA A 67 -47.42 29.22 -40.56
N GLU A 68 -47.54 30.55 -40.43
CA GLU A 68 -46.78 31.36 -39.48
C GLU A 68 -47.10 30.98 -38.04
N LEU A 69 -48.38 30.83 -37.69
CA LEU A 69 -48.82 30.37 -36.37
C LEU A 69 -48.27 28.98 -36.03
N GLU A 70 -48.34 28.04 -36.96
CA GLU A 70 -47.82 26.69 -36.74
C GLU A 70 -46.29 26.67 -36.64
N ALA A 71 -45.58 27.45 -37.46
CA ALA A 71 -44.12 27.59 -37.35
C ALA A 71 -43.71 28.18 -35.99
N GLN A 72 -44.48 29.14 -35.48
CA GLN A 72 -44.24 29.76 -34.18
C GLN A 72 -44.51 28.78 -33.04
N ARG A 73 -45.57 27.98 -33.14
CA ARG A 73 -45.87 26.88 -32.19
C ARG A 73 -44.74 25.84 -32.15
N LEU A 74 -44.24 25.41 -33.32
CA LEU A 74 -43.13 24.47 -33.42
C LEU A 74 -41.83 25.03 -32.83
N LEU A 75 -41.58 26.33 -33.02
CA LEU A 75 -40.41 27.00 -32.43
C LEU A 75 -40.50 27.05 -30.90
N GLU A 76 -41.67 27.39 -30.35
CA GLU A 76 -41.89 27.40 -28.90
C GLU A 76 -41.77 25.99 -28.31
N GLU A 77 -42.33 24.98 -28.97
CA GLU A 77 -42.23 23.58 -28.55
C GLU A 77 -40.78 23.08 -28.59
N ALA A 78 -40.03 23.40 -29.65
CA ALA A 78 -38.61 23.07 -29.74
C ALA A 78 -37.77 23.78 -28.67
N GLN A 79 -38.05 25.05 -28.39
CA GLN A 79 -37.36 25.79 -27.33
C GLN A 79 -37.64 25.21 -25.94
N ALA A 80 -38.88 24.81 -25.67
CA ALA A 80 -39.24 24.14 -24.41
C ALA A 80 -38.51 22.80 -24.25
N GLN A 81 -38.48 21.97 -25.30
CA GLN A 81 -37.74 20.69 -25.28
C GLN A 81 -36.23 20.89 -25.10
N ILE A 82 -35.64 21.89 -25.75
CA ILE A 82 -34.21 22.21 -25.58
C ILE A 82 -33.93 22.64 -24.14
N ALA A 83 -34.77 23.49 -23.55
CA ALA A 83 -34.59 23.94 -22.18
C ALA A 83 -34.68 22.79 -21.16
N GLU A 84 -35.66 21.88 -21.35
CA GLU A 84 -35.79 20.67 -20.54
C GLU A 84 -34.56 19.77 -20.67
N HIS A 85 -34.14 19.50 -21.90
CA HIS A 85 -32.99 18.64 -22.16
C HIS A 85 -31.68 19.23 -21.61
N ILE A 86 -31.48 20.55 -21.70
CA ILE A 86 -30.32 21.21 -21.08
C ILE A 86 -30.36 21.01 -19.56
N GLY A 87 -31.52 21.18 -18.92
CA GLY A 87 -31.67 20.96 -17.48
C GLY A 87 -31.32 19.53 -17.07
N GLU A 88 -31.78 18.53 -17.83
CA GLU A 88 -31.44 17.13 -17.58
C GLU A 88 -29.94 16.85 -17.75
N VAL A 89 -29.33 17.38 -18.83
CA VAL A 89 -27.90 17.20 -19.10
C VAL A 89 -27.05 17.87 -18.01
N GLU A 90 -27.40 19.07 -17.58
CA GLU A 90 -26.70 19.77 -16.49
C GLU A 90 -26.81 19.02 -15.16
N GLN A 91 -28.00 18.51 -14.81
CA GLN A 91 -28.20 17.75 -13.60
C GLN A 91 -27.40 16.44 -13.62
N ASN A 92 -27.46 15.69 -14.72
CA ASN A 92 -26.70 14.45 -14.88
C ASN A 92 -25.18 14.70 -14.84
N ALA A 93 -24.70 15.75 -15.52
CA ALA A 93 -23.28 16.10 -15.50
C ALA A 93 -22.81 16.52 -14.10
N LYS A 94 -23.66 17.21 -13.34
CA LYS A 94 -23.36 17.60 -11.96
C LYS A 94 -23.29 16.38 -11.03
N GLU A 95 -24.25 15.46 -11.14
CA GLU A 95 -24.24 14.22 -10.35
C GLU A 95 -23.04 13.33 -10.70
N GLU A 96 -22.73 13.17 -11.98
CA GLU A 96 -21.58 12.40 -12.42
C GLU A 96 -20.25 13.04 -11.95
N GLY A 97 -20.14 14.36 -12.05
CA GLY A 97 -18.99 15.12 -11.57
C GLY A 97 -18.81 15.01 -10.05
N TYR A 98 -19.91 15.07 -9.30
CA TYR A 98 -19.90 14.89 -7.84
C TYR A 98 -19.43 13.47 -7.47
N ARG A 99 -20.01 12.43 -8.09
CA ARG A 99 -19.63 11.04 -7.83
C ARG A 99 -18.16 10.77 -8.16
N LYS A 100 -17.70 11.22 -9.33
CA LYS A 100 -16.28 11.09 -9.72
C LYS A 100 -15.36 11.82 -8.74
N GLY A 101 -15.77 13.00 -8.27
CA GLY A 101 -15.02 13.75 -7.28
C GLY A 101 -14.92 13.02 -5.94
N GLU A 102 -16.02 12.41 -5.49
CA GLU A 102 -16.06 11.60 -4.27
C GLU A 102 -15.18 10.35 -4.39
N ASP A 103 -15.28 9.62 -5.51
CA ASP A 103 -14.46 8.43 -5.78
C ASP A 103 -12.95 8.77 -5.79
N LEU A 104 -12.56 9.84 -6.47
CA LEU A 104 -11.16 10.30 -6.51
C LEU A 104 -10.68 10.76 -5.13
N ALA A 105 -11.50 11.49 -4.39
CA ALA A 105 -11.16 11.92 -3.03
C ALA A 105 -10.96 10.71 -2.11
N GLN A 106 -11.83 9.70 -2.21
CA GLN A 106 -11.70 8.47 -1.43
C GLN A 106 -10.43 7.70 -1.78
N GLN A 107 -10.09 7.57 -3.07
CA GLN A 107 -8.84 6.93 -3.50
C GLN A 107 -7.61 7.64 -2.94
N HIS A 108 -7.51 8.96 -3.12
CA HIS A 108 -6.41 9.75 -2.59
C HIS A 108 -6.29 9.65 -1.06
N TYR A 109 -7.44 9.62 -0.35
CA TYR A 109 -7.43 9.47 1.10
C TYR A 109 -6.94 8.09 1.53
N GLN A 110 -7.32 7.03 0.80
CA GLN A 110 -6.84 5.68 1.07
C GLN A 110 -5.34 5.53 0.80
N GLU A 111 -4.83 6.12 -0.27
CA GLU A 111 -3.39 6.14 -0.58
C GLU A 111 -2.61 6.85 0.53
N LEU A 112 -3.07 8.03 0.97
CA LEU A 112 -2.43 8.77 2.05
C LEU A 112 -2.44 7.99 3.37
N LEU A 113 -3.54 7.28 3.65
CA LEU A 113 -3.64 6.45 4.86
C LEU A 113 -2.67 5.27 4.80
N ALA A 114 -2.56 4.61 3.64
CA ALA A 114 -1.62 3.52 3.43
C ALA A 114 -0.16 3.98 3.58
N GLU A 115 0.19 5.13 3.00
CA GLU A 115 1.52 5.72 3.16
C GLU A 115 1.83 6.05 4.63
N ALA A 116 0.85 6.62 5.35
CA ALA A 116 0.99 6.93 6.77
C ALA A 116 1.17 5.66 7.63
N GLU A 117 0.45 4.58 7.33
CA GLU A 117 0.59 3.29 8.00
C GLU A 117 1.95 2.64 7.73
N GLU A 118 2.41 2.67 6.48
CA GLU A 118 3.73 2.17 6.08
C GLU A 118 4.84 2.96 6.77
N PHE A 119 4.74 4.30 6.76
CA PHE A 119 5.68 5.17 7.47
C PHE A 119 5.72 4.83 8.96
N ARG A 120 4.55 4.71 9.62
CA ARG A 120 4.46 4.35 11.03
C ARG A 120 5.13 3.01 11.32
N LYS A 121 4.86 1.99 10.48
CA LYS A 121 5.44 0.66 10.64
C LYS A 121 6.97 0.70 10.51
N ARG A 122 7.48 1.39 9.48
CA ARG A 122 8.92 1.56 9.28
C ARG A 122 9.57 2.29 10.46
N SER A 123 8.97 3.37 10.96
CA SER A 123 9.50 4.09 12.11
C SER A 123 9.57 3.24 13.38
N ILE A 124 8.59 2.35 13.61
CA ILE A 124 8.63 1.42 14.75
C ILE A 124 9.79 0.44 14.59
N THR A 125 9.95 -0.18 13.41
CA THR A 125 11.06 -1.11 13.15
C THR A 125 12.42 -0.42 13.27
N GLU A 126 12.60 0.75 12.65
CA GLU A 126 13.84 1.52 12.75
C GLU A 126 14.16 1.91 14.20
N TYR A 127 13.14 2.26 14.99
CA TYR A 127 13.32 2.56 16.41
C TYR A 127 13.77 1.33 17.20
N GLU A 128 13.11 0.18 17.03
CA GLU A 128 13.46 -1.08 17.70
C GLU A 128 14.87 -1.56 17.33
N ASP A 129 15.25 -1.43 16.06
CA ASP A 129 16.59 -1.80 15.58
C ASP A 129 17.66 -0.85 16.12
N THR A 130 17.36 0.45 16.19
CA THR A 130 18.25 1.44 16.80
C THR A 130 18.47 1.16 18.27
N ILE A 131 17.40 0.86 19.03
CA ILE A 131 17.52 0.52 20.45
C ILE A 131 18.36 -0.73 20.63
N ARG A 132 18.11 -1.81 19.87
CA ARG A 132 18.92 -3.03 19.95
C ARG A 132 20.39 -2.80 19.63
N SER A 133 20.70 -2.01 18.60
CA SER A 133 22.07 -1.64 18.26
C SER A 133 22.74 -0.86 19.40
N LEU A 134 22.03 0.12 19.97
CA LEU A 134 22.57 0.92 21.08
C LEU A 134 22.81 0.09 22.33
N GLU A 135 21.92 -0.86 22.65
CA GLU A 135 22.11 -1.77 23.77
C GLU A 135 23.40 -2.60 23.61
N HIS A 136 23.65 -3.13 22.41
CA HIS A 136 24.89 -3.84 22.11
C HIS A 136 26.13 -2.94 22.28
N ASP A 137 26.11 -1.74 21.68
CA ASP A 137 27.21 -0.78 21.77
C ASP A 137 27.51 -0.38 23.23
N ILE A 138 26.47 -0.21 24.05
CA ILE A 138 26.61 0.14 25.48
C ILE A 138 27.25 -1.01 26.27
N VAL A 139 26.84 -2.26 26.02
CA VAL A 139 27.45 -3.43 26.67
C VAL A 139 28.92 -3.54 26.27
N GLU A 140 29.23 -3.44 24.98
CA GLU A 140 30.61 -3.52 24.50
C GLU A 140 31.48 -2.40 25.10
N LEU A 141 30.98 -1.16 25.11
CA LEU A 141 31.67 -0.04 25.74
C LEU A 141 31.91 -0.29 27.23
N SER A 142 30.90 -0.80 27.94
CA SER A 142 31.00 -1.08 29.38
C SER A 142 32.04 -2.15 29.68
N LEU A 143 32.08 -3.23 28.89
CA LEU A 143 33.07 -4.29 29.00
C LEU A 143 34.49 -3.78 28.67
N ASN A 144 34.62 -2.95 27.64
CA ASN A 144 35.90 -2.32 27.28
C ASN A 144 36.42 -1.40 28.39
N ILE A 145 35.54 -0.61 29.00
CA ILE A 145 35.90 0.21 30.18
C ILE A 145 36.32 -0.69 31.34
N ALA A 146 35.57 -1.76 31.63
CA ALA A 146 35.90 -2.70 32.70
C ALA A 146 37.28 -3.35 32.47
N ARG A 147 37.54 -3.88 31.26
CA ARG A 147 38.85 -4.43 30.86
C ARG A 147 39.96 -3.39 31.07
N LYS A 148 39.74 -2.15 30.66
CA LYS A 148 40.77 -1.10 30.77
C LYS A 148 41.07 -0.73 32.22
N VAL A 149 40.04 -0.56 33.05
CA VAL A 149 40.19 -0.21 34.47
C VAL A 149 40.84 -1.35 35.25
N LEU A 150 40.38 -2.59 35.04
CA LEU A 150 40.93 -3.76 35.72
C LEU A 150 42.38 -4.03 35.27
N GLY A 151 42.69 -3.89 33.98
CA GLY A 151 44.07 -4.00 33.50
C GLY A 151 45.02 -3.02 34.19
N ALA A 152 44.61 -1.75 34.34
CA ALA A 152 45.39 -0.73 35.04
C ALA A 152 45.55 -1.03 36.55
N GLU A 153 44.50 -1.55 37.19
CA GLU A 153 44.56 -1.96 38.60
C GLU A 153 45.51 -3.15 38.80
N LEU A 154 45.47 -4.14 37.91
CA LEU A 154 46.37 -5.29 37.95
C LEU A 154 47.83 -4.92 37.73
N GLU A 155 48.12 -3.91 36.90
CA GLU A 155 49.46 -3.37 36.73
C GLU A 155 50.00 -2.78 38.05
N THR A 156 49.13 -2.13 38.82
CA THR A 156 49.47 -1.36 40.03
C THR A 156 49.47 -2.21 41.30
N SER A 157 48.54 -3.16 41.43
CA SER A 157 48.30 -3.94 42.65
C SER A 157 48.64 -5.42 42.47
N ARG A 158 49.78 -5.84 43.01
CA ARG A 158 50.17 -7.26 43.05
C ARG A 158 49.30 -8.09 43.98
N GLU A 159 48.57 -7.51 44.91
CA GLU A 159 47.69 -8.27 45.82
C GLU A 159 46.50 -8.92 45.11
N ALA A 160 46.13 -8.45 43.92
CA ALA A 160 44.98 -8.95 43.18
C ALA A 160 45.07 -10.46 42.88
N ILE A 161 46.26 -10.97 42.54
CA ILE A 161 46.44 -12.41 42.25
C ILE A 161 46.16 -13.29 43.48
N LEU A 162 46.46 -12.82 44.70
CA LEU A 162 46.18 -13.60 45.92
C LEU A 162 44.67 -13.73 46.16
N LYS A 163 43.91 -12.66 45.87
CA LYS A 163 42.44 -12.69 45.96
C LYS A 163 41.84 -13.61 44.91
N ILE A 164 42.32 -13.48 43.67
CA ILE A 164 41.88 -14.29 42.53
C ILE A 164 42.15 -15.78 42.78
N ALA A 165 43.36 -16.13 43.22
CA ALA A 165 43.73 -17.51 43.54
C ALA A 165 42.91 -18.07 44.71
N GLY A 166 42.69 -17.28 45.77
CA GLY A 166 41.85 -17.70 46.90
C GLY A 166 40.41 -17.99 46.46
N GLU A 167 39.80 -17.11 45.66
CA GLU A 167 38.45 -17.31 45.13
C GLU A 167 38.35 -18.54 44.22
N ALA A 168 39.36 -18.77 43.37
CA ALA A 168 39.39 -19.94 42.49
C ALA A 168 39.50 -21.25 43.28
N ILE A 169 40.27 -21.25 44.38
CA ILE A 169 40.34 -22.38 45.31
C ILE A 169 39.01 -22.58 46.05
N ASP A 170 38.35 -21.50 46.47
CA ASP A 170 37.05 -21.57 47.14
C ASP A 170 35.93 -22.11 46.24
N ALA A 171 36.02 -21.89 44.93
CA ALA A 171 35.10 -22.46 43.95
C ALA A 171 35.25 -23.98 43.78
N CYS A 172 36.36 -24.57 44.25
CA CYS A 172 36.60 -26.00 44.15
C CYS A 172 35.92 -26.78 45.28
N LEU A 173 35.24 -27.88 44.93
CA LEU A 173 34.55 -28.75 45.90
C LEU A 173 35.51 -29.61 46.75
N ASN A 174 36.65 -30.02 46.20
CA ASN A 174 37.66 -30.80 46.90
C ASN A 174 38.93 -29.95 47.11
N LYS A 175 39.39 -29.86 48.37
CA LYS A 175 40.57 -29.07 48.77
C LYS A 175 41.68 -29.92 49.42
N ASP A 176 41.63 -31.25 49.29
CA ASP A 176 42.60 -32.16 49.90
C ASP A 176 43.99 -32.04 49.24
N GLN A 177 44.03 -31.98 47.91
CA GLN A 177 45.25 -31.79 47.13
C GLN A 177 44.97 -30.81 45.99
N ILE A 178 45.67 -29.68 45.99
CA ILE A 178 45.48 -28.58 45.04
C ILE A 178 46.81 -28.26 44.37
N ILE A 179 46.79 -28.17 43.05
CA ILE A 179 47.87 -27.62 42.23
C ILE A 179 47.41 -26.27 41.68
N LEU A 180 47.96 -25.19 42.20
CA LEU A 180 47.71 -23.83 41.73
C LEU A 180 48.76 -23.45 40.68
N ARG A 181 48.36 -23.39 39.41
CA ARG A 181 49.18 -22.86 38.31
C ARG A 181 48.99 -21.36 38.24
N VAL A 182 50.09 -20.61 38.25
CA VAL A 182 50.08 -19.14 38.14
C VAL A 182 51.05 -18.68 37.05
N SER A 183 50.81 -17.47 36.56
CA SER A 183 51.67 -16.81 35.57
C SER A 183 53.14 -16.79 36.01
N ALA A 184 54.03 -16.75 35.02
CA ALA A 184 55.45 -16.66 35.28
C ALA A 184 55.86 -15.37 36.01
N GLU A 185 55.08 -14.31 35.88
CA GLU A 185 55.30 -13.00 36.49
C GLU A 185 54.81 -12.91 37.94
N ASP A 186 53.77 -13.67 38.28
CA ASP A 186 53.16 -13.66 39.62
C ASP A 186 53.71 -14.76 40.53
N TYR A 187 54.37 -15.78 39.97
CA TYR A 187 54.84 -16.96 40.71
C TYR A 187 55.64 -16.62 41.98
N ASP A 188 56.65 -15.75 41.87
CA ASP A 188 57.52 -15.43 43.01
C ASP A 188 56.73 -14.73 44.12
N TYR A 189 55.83 -13.81 43.75
CA TYR A 189 54.98 -13.08 44.70
C TYR A 189 53.96 -14.00 45.38
N VAL A 190 53.35 -14.93 44.64
CA VAL A 190 52.40 -15.90 45.17
C VAL A 190 53.09 -16.89 46.12
N MET A 191 54.31 -17.34 45.78
CA MET A 191 55.11 -18.21 46.63
C MET A 191 55.49 -17.54 47.96
N GLU A 192 55.91 -16.27 47.92
CA GLU A 192 56.24 -15.49 49.12
C GLU A 192 55.02 -15.28 50.05
N ASN A 193 53.80 -15.28 49.49
CA ASN A 193 52.56 -15.01 50.19
C ASN A 193 51.63 -16.23 50.31
N ILE A 194 52.17 -17.45 50.21
CA ILE A 194 51.37 -18.69 50.23
C ILE A 194 50.49 -18.82 51.48
N GLU A 195 50.97 -18.37 52.64
CA GLU A 195 50.22 -18.42 53.90
C GLU A 195 48.99 -17.50 53.86
N HIS A 196 49.02 -16.40 53.10
CA HIS A 196 47.82 -15.56 52.90
C HIS A 196 46.72 -16.29 52.15
N ILE A 197 47.09 -17.10 51.15
CA ILE A 197 46.12 -17.92 50.39
C ILE A 197 45.55 -19.01 51.29
N LYS A 198 46.39 -19.74 52.04
CA LYS A 198 45.94 -20.78 52.97
C LYS A 198 44.98 -20.23 54.03
N ASN A 199 45.34 -19.11 54.65
CA ASN A 199 44.49 -18.47 55.67
C ASN A 199 43.14 -18.00 55.11
N ARG A 200 43.09 -17.58 53.83
CA ARG A 200 41.86 -17.11 53.19
C ARG A 200 40.95 -18.26 52.76
N ALA A 201 41.51 -19.29 52.14
CA ALA A 201 40.75 -20.40 51.56
C ALA A 201 40.36 -21.51 52.56
N GLY A 202 40.82 -21.40 53.82
CA GLY A 202 40.46 -22.30 54.93
C GLY A 202 41.27 -23.58 54.97
N ASP A 203 40.68 -24.68 55.46
CA ASP A 203 41.31 -26.00 55.56
C ASP A 203 41.62 -26.57 54.17
N ILE A 204 42.83 -26.28 53.67
CA ILE A 204 43.42 -26.91 52.48
C ILE A 204 44.40 -27.97 52.98
N GLY A 205 44.33 -29.18 52.43
CA GLY A 205 45.23 -30.27 52.80
C GLY A 205 46.67 -30.02 52.31
N GLN A 206 46.90 -30.19 51.00
CA GLN A 206 48.18 -29.95 50.35
C GLN A 206 48.03 -28.96 49.19
N LEU A 207 48.80 -27.87 49.22
CA LEU A 207 48.84 -26.86 48.16
C LEU A 207 50.23 -26.87 47.49
N GLU A 208 50.26 -27.17 46.20
CA GLU A 208 51.45 -27.07 45.34
C GLU A 208 51.27 -25.89 44.37
N ILE A 209 52.26 -25.01 44.27
CA ILE A 209 52.23 -23.89 43.31
C ILE A 209 53.15 -24.23 42.14
N ARG A 210 52.64 -24.11 40.91
CA ARG A 210 53.41 -24.32 39.69
C ARG A 210 53.47 -23.06 38.83
N LYS A 211 54.66 -22.82 38.28
CA LYS A 211 54.89 -21.75 37.32
C LYS A 211 54.39 -22.17 35.94
N ASP A 212 53.58 -21.32 35.32
CA ASP A 212 53.05 -21.54 33.98
C ASP A 212 53.37 -20.34 33.08
N GLN A 213 54.01 -20.61 31.95
CA GLN A 213 54.40 -19.57 30.98
C GLN A 213 53.28 -19.25 29.98
N THR A 214 52.24 -20.09 29.88
CA THR A 214 51.11 -19.83 28.99
C THR A 214 50.06 -18.92 29.62
N LEU A 215 50.14 -18.69 30.93
CA LEU A 215 49.21 -17.83 31.66
C LEU A 215 49.69 -16.38 31.66
N ALA A 216 48.77 -15.46 31.33
CA ALA A 216 48.98 -14.03 31.46
C ALA A 216 49.05 -13.62 32.94
N ARG A 217 49.60 -12.43 33.21
CA ARG A 217 49.61 -11.83 34.54
C ARG A 217 48.20 -11.80 35.16
N ALA A 218 48.13 -11.97 36.47
CA ALA A 218 46.89 -12.08 37.27
C ALA A 218 45.95 -13.23 36.84
N SER A 219 46.48 -14.25 36.17
CA SER A 219 45.73 -15.46 35.80
C SER A 219 46.22 -16.66 36.60
N CYS A 220 45.27 -17.52 37.00
CA CYS A 220 45.59 -18.77 37.68
C CYS A 220 44.62 -19.89 37.31
N ILE A 221 45.12 -21.12 37.30
CA ILE A 221 44.31 -22.32 37.14
C ILE A 221 44.49 -23.19 38.38
N VAL A 222 43.39 -23.62 38.96
CA VAL A 222 43.37 -24.52 40.12
C VAL A 222 43.03 -25.92 39.63
N ASP A 223 43.94 -26.87 39.84
CA ASP A 223 43.76 -28.28 39.51
C ASP A 223 43.68 -29.10 40.80
N THR A 224 42.57 -29.82 40.99
CA THR A 224 42.31 -30.65 42.18
C THR A 224 42.45 -32.14 41.91
N GLY A 225 42.92 -32.53 40.72
CA GLY A 225 42.94 -33.91 40.22
C GLY A 225 41.57 -34.46 39.82
N TYR A 226 40.49 -33.90 40.35
CA TYR A 226 39.10 -34.21 39.96
C TYR A 226 38.54 -33.22 38.91
N GLY A 227 39.20 -32.08 38.73
CA GLY A 227 38.80 -31.05 37.79
C GLY A 227 39.70 -29.82 37.87
N MET A 228 39.60 -28.98 36.85
CA MET A 228 40.32 -27.71 36.74
C MET A 228 39.34 -26.55 36.79
N VAL A 229 39.68 -25.52 37.55
CA VAL A 229 38.94 -24.25 37.62
C VAL A 229 39.86 -23.14 37.15
N ASP A 230 39.45 -22.42 36.11
CA ASP A 230 40.15 -21.22 35.66
C ASP A 230 39.66 -20.01 36.47
N GLY A 231 40.58 -19.40 37.21
CA GLY A 231 40.34 -18.20 38.00
C GLY A 231 40.71 -16.91 37.29
N GLY A 232 41.22 -16.99 36.06
CA GLY A 232 41.71 -15.86 35.27
C GLY A 232 40.70 -14.71 35.18
N LEU A 233 41.22 -13.49 35.24
CA LEU A 233 40.37 -12.29 35.12
C LEU A 233 39.64 -12.25 33.77
N GLU A 234 40.30 -12.65 32.69
CA GLU A 234 39.68 -12.67 31.36
C GLU A 234 38.49 -13.62 31.32
N THR A 235 38.65 -14.83 31.85
CA THR A 235 37.58 -15.83 31.95
C THR A 235 36.39 -15.29 32.78
N LYS A 236 36.65 -14.57 33.87
CA LYS A 236 35.58 -13.91 34.64
C LYS A 236 34.87 -12.81 33.84
N LEU A 237 35.59 -12.04 33.04
CA LEU A 237 35.00 -11.01 32.18
C LEU A 237 34.20 -11.59 31.02
N GLU A 238 34.67 -12.69 30.43
CA GLU A 238 33.93 -13.46 29.43
C GLU A 238 32.61 -14.01 30.00
N MET A 239 32.61 -14.50 31.25
CA MET A 239 31.36 -14.93 31.91
C MET A 239 30.37 -13.78 32.10
N VAL A 240 30.86 -12.58 32.45
CA VAL A 240 30.02 -11.38 32.58
C VAL A 240 29.48 -10.95 31.22
N GLU A 241 30.32 -10.96 30.19
CA GLU A 241 29.92 -10.69 28.80
C GLU A 241 28.84 -11.66 28.33
N GLN A 242 29.02 -12.96 28.58
CA GLN A 242 28.03 -13.98 28.25
C GLN A 242 26.70 -13.75 28.97
N ALA A 243 26.74 -13.41 30.26
CA ALA A 243 25.53 -13.09 31.02
C ALA A 243 24.79 -11.87 30.45
N PHE A 244 25.50 -10.84 30.00
CA PHE A 244 24.88 -9.71 29.30
C PHE A 244 24.25 -10.13 27.97
N ARG A 245 24.95 -10.94 27.16
CA ARG A 245 24.43 -11.43 25.88
C ARG A 245 23.18 -12.30 26.03
N GLU A 246 23.13 -13.13 27.06
CA GLU A 246 21.95 -13.94 27.38
C GLU A 246 20.73 -13.06 27.71
N VAL A 247 20.92 -12.01 28.51
CA VAL A 247 19.85 -11.05 28.83
C VAL A 247 19.39 -10.27 27.60
N MET A 248 20.32 -9.95 26.70
CA MET A 248 20.07 -9.30 25.41
C MET A 248 19.32 -10.20 24.41
N GLY A 249 19.13 -11.48 24.71
CA GLY A 249 18.43 -12.42 23.84
C GLY A 249 19.25 -12.89 22.64
N GLU A 250 20.58 -12.64 22.65
CA GLU A 250 21.52 -13.24 21.72
C GLU A 250 21.67 -14.73 22.10
N LYS A 251 20.77 -15.58 21.59
CA LYS A 251 20.98 -17.03 21.69
C LYS A 251 22.23 -17.38 20.90
N ASN A 252 23.22 -17.97 21.59
CA ASN A 252 24.42 -18.58 21.01
C ASN A 252 24.06 -19.30 19.69
N GLN A 253 24.42 -18.70 18.56
CA GLN A 253 24.40 -19.35 17.25
C GLN A 253 25.74 -20.08 17.07
N ASP A 254 26.06 -21.00 17.96
CA ASP A 254 27.23 -21.85 17.83
C ASP A 254 26.81 -23.31 18.12
N GLU A 255 26.22 -23.94 17.11
CA GLU A 255 26.27 -25.40 16.87
C GLU A 255 26.84 -25.65 15.47
#